data_AF-A0A5B7Y488-F1
#
_entry.id   AF-A0A5B7Y488-F1
#
_cell.length_a   1.000
_cell.length_b   1.000
_cell.length_c   1.000
_cell.angle_alpha   90.00
_cell.angle_beta   90.00
_cell.angle_gamma   90.00
#
_symmetry.space_group_name_H-M   'P 1'
#
loop_
_entity.id
_entity.type
_entity.pdbx_description
1 polymer ?
#
loop_
_entity_poly.entity_id
_entity_poly.type
_entity_poly.pdbx_seq_one_letter_code
_entity_poly.pdbx_strand_id
1 'polypeptide(L)'
;MSNDIERLEQRIKAEQALLRKKRKEQRRKLVTQLGSDVLKTTKVSSREEFDDKFEIVRKGQPQSESNAVVLAQLKTIADNMHYNGRYWQIENLPKVAEWLSSFRSEN
;
A
#
# COMPACT_ATOMS: atom_id res chain seq x y z
N MET A 1 49.68 23.18 -17.32
CA MET A 1 49.06 21.85 -17.11
C MET A 1 48.15 21.79 -15.89
N SER A 2 48.53 22.31 -14.71
CA SER A 2 47.65 22.23 -13.51
C SER A 2 46.34 23.05 -13.61
N ASN A 3 46.39 24.25 -14.23
CA ASN A 3 45.20 25.11 -14.39
C ASN A 3 44.15 24.57 -15.37
N ASP A 4 44.55 23.72 -16.32
CA ASP A 4 43.63 23.17 -17.33
C ASP A 4 42.79 22.04 -16.74
N ILE A 5 43.37 21.24 -15.83
CA ILE A 5 42.68 20.18 -15.10
C ILE A 5 41.62 20.80 -14.17
N GLU A 6 41.97 21.84 -13.43
CA GLU A 6 41.04 22.51 -12.51
C GLU A 6 39.86 23.18 -13.25
N ARG A 7 40.11 23.75 -14.45
CA ARG A 7 39.04 24.26 -15.33
C ARG A 7 38.14 23.17 -15.88
N LEU A 8 38.69 21.99 -16.19
CA LEU A 8 37.91 20.83 -16.64
C LEU A 8 37.03 20.28 -15.52
N GLU A 9 37.54 20.18 -14.29
CA GLU A 9 36.77 19.77 -13.11
C GLU A 9 35.61 20.72 -12.81
N GLN A 10 35.84 22.03 -12.91
CA GLN A 10 34.78 23.03 -12.74
C GLN A 10 33.69 22.91 -13.81
N ARG A 11 34.06 22.63 -15.07
CA ARG A 11 33.10 22.37 -16.15
C ARG A 11 32.28 21.11 -15.91
N ILE A 12 32.91 20.01 -15.51
CA ILE A 12 32.22 18.75 -15.17
C ILE A 12 31.23 18.98 -14.03
N LYS A 13 31.64 19.72 -12.98
CA LYS A 13 30.77 20.04 -11.84
C LYS A 13 29.57 20.89 -12.24
N ALA A 14 29.78 21.89 -13.10
CA ALA A 14 28.70 22.73 -13.64
C ALA A 14 27.73 21.91 -14.50
N GLU A 15 28.23 21.04 -15.37
CA GLU A 15 27.43 20.17 -16.22
C GLU A 15 26.62 19.16 -15.40
N GLN A 16 27.22 18.55 -14.37
CA GLN A 16 26.51 17.69 -13.43
C GLN A 16 25.38 18.44 -12.69
N ALA A 17 25.59 19.70 -12.31
CA ALA A 17 24.56 20.51 -11.68
C ALA A 17 23.38 20.78 -12.64
N LEU A 18 23.66 21.06 -13.91
CA LEU A 18 22.63 21.22 -14.95
C LEU A 18 21.86 19.91 -15.20
N LEU A 19 22.56 18.78 -15.27
CA LEU A 19 21.93 17.46 -15.41
C LEU A 19 21.01 17.12 -14.23
N ARG A 20 21.43 17.45 -12.99
CA ARG A 20 20.58 17.29 -11.80
C ARG A 20 19.31 18.13 -11.88
N LYS A 21 19.42 19.40 -12.32
CA LYS A 21 18.25 20.27 -12.52
C LYS A 21 17.31 19.69 -13.58
N LYS A 22 17.84 19.26 -14.73
CA LYS A 22 17.06 18.65 -15.82
C LYS A 22 16.33 17.38 -15.36
N ARG A 23 17.01 16.49 -14.63
CA ARG A 23 16.39 15.28 -14.05
C ARG A 23 15.28 15.61 -13.06
N LYS A 24 15.47 16.63 -12.22
CA LYS A 24 14.44 17.09 -11.27
C LYS A 24 13.20 17.61 -12.01
N GLU A 25 13.39 18.36 -13.08
CA GLU A 25 12.30 18.88 -13.90
C GLU A 25 11.55 17.75 -14.64
N GLN A 26 12.29 16.82 -15.25
CA GLN A 26 11.71 15.63 -15.88
C GLN A 26 10.88 14.80 -14.88
N ARG A 27 11.42 14.59 -13.67
CA ARG A 27 10.68 13.90 -12.61
C ARG A 27 9.41 14.63 -12.20
N ARG A 28 9.44 15.97 -12.10
CA ARG A 28 8.24 16.77 -11.81
C ARG A 28 7.18 16.61 -12.89
N LYS A 29 7.57 16.74 -14.18
CA LYS A 29 6.66 16.54 -15.32
C LYS A 29 6.02 15.15 -15.29
N LEU A 30 6.84 14.12 -15.06
CA LEU A 30 6.36 12.74 -14.97
C LEU A 30 5.36 12.56 -13.81
N VAL A 31 5.65 13.10 -12.62
CA VAL A 31 4.73 13.03 -11.48
C VAL A 31 3.41 13.73 -11.78
N THR A 32 3.44 14.91 -12.42
CA THR A 32 2.23 15.63 -12.82
C THR A 32 1.42 14.85 -13.85
N GLN A 33 2.08 14.26 -14.85
CA GLN A 33 1.42 13.45 -15.87
C GLN A 33 0.78 12.20 -15.27
N LEU A 34 1.51 11.46 -14.43
CA LEU A 34 1.00 10.29 -13.72
C LEU A 34 -0.18 10.66 -12.82
N GLY A 35 -0.11 11.77 -12.08
CA GLY A 35 -1.23 12.25 -11.26
C GLY A 35 -2.48 12.56 -12.09
N SER A 36 -2.33 13.26 -13.22
CA SER A 36 -3.43 13.53 -14.16
C SER A 36 -4.05 12.24 -14.70
N ASP A 37 -3.23 11.28 -15.11
CA ASP A 37 -3.71 10.03 -15.69
C ASP A 37 -4.42 9.16 -14.64
N VAL A 38 -3.94 9.14 -13.40
CA VAL A 38 -4.62 8.48 -12.28
C VAL A 38 -5.99 9.10 -12.04
N LEU A 39 -6.12 10.43 -11.95
CA LEU A 39 -7.41 11.09 -11.74
C LEU A 39 -8.39 10.82 -12.90
N LYS A 40 -7.92 10.87 -14.16
CA LYS A 40 -8.75 10.56 -15.34
C LYS A 40 -9.24 9.12 -15.35
N THR A 41 -8.35 8.16 -15.08
CA THR A 41 -8.69 6.73 -15.08
C THR A 41 -9.64 6.36 -13.96
N THR A 42 -9.49 6.99 -12.79
CA THR A 42 -10.36 6.78 -11.63
C THR A 42 -11.64 7.63 -11.63
N LYS A 43 -11.80 8.51 -12.64
CA LYS A 43 -12.96 9.41 -12.82
C LYS A 43 -13.24 10.32 -11.61
N VAL A 44 -12.21 10.68 -10.86
CA VAL A 44 -12.29 11.65 -9.76
C VAL A 44 -11.72 12.99 -10.21
N SER A 45 -12.32 14.06 -9.69
CA SER A 45 -12.08 15.43 -10.14
C SER A 45 -11.02 16.16 -9.31
N SER A 46 -10.73 15.68 -8.10
CA SER A 46 -9.73 16.25 -7.21
C SER A 46 -8.94 15.19 -6.44
N ARG A 47 -7.85 15.63 -5.79
CA ARG A 47 -7.03 14.76 -4.94
C ARG A 47 -7.78 14.35 -3.67
N GLU A 48 -8.55 15.26 -3.10
CA GLU A 48 -9.37 15.04 -1.92
C GLU A 48 -10.43 13.98 -2.21
N GLU A 49 -11.13 14.09 -3.34
CA GLU A 49 -12.12 13.10 -3.77
C GLU A 49 -11.48 11.72 -4.02
N PHE A 50 -10.22 11.70 -4.49
CA PHE A 50 -9.46 10.46 -4.63
C PHE A 50 -9.18 9.82 -3.27
N ASP A 51 -8.75 10.61 -2.28
CA ASP A 51 -8.43 10.10 -0.95
C ASP A 51 -9.67 9.60 -0.19
N ASP A 52 -10.83 10.20 -0.43
CA ASP A 52 -12.11 9.73 0.16
C ASP A 52 -12.63 8.44 -0.47
N LYS A 53 -12.40 8.24 -1.78
CA LYS A 53 -12.95 7.10 -2.53
C LYS A 53 -12.02 5.89 -2.62
N PHE A 54 -10.71 6.10 -2.49
CA PHE A 54 -9.73 5.05 -2.73
C PHE A 54 -8.82 4.86 -1.53
N GLU A 55 -8.78 3.62 -1.04
CA GLU A 55 -7.79 3.20 -0.06
C GLU A 55 -6.45 2.92 -0.76
N ILE A 56 -5.39 3.57 -0.30
CA ILE A 56 -4.05 3.38 -0.86
C ILE A 56 -3.37 2.20 -0.17
N VAL A 57 -3.45 1.02 -0.79
CA VAL A 57 -2.75 -0.18 -0.31
C VAL A 57 -1.37 -0.28 -0.96
N ARG A 58 -0.31 -0.40 -0.15
CA ARG A 58 1.04 -0.64 -0.68
C ARG A 58 1.14 -2.06 -1.21
N LYS A 59 1.73 -2.21 -2.40
CA LYS A 59 2.00 -3.54 -3.00
C LYS A 59 2.91 -4.34 -2.06
N GLY A 60 2.40 -5.45 -1.51
CA GLY A 60 3.11 -6.30 -0.54
C GLY A 60 2.74 -6.05 0.93
N GLN A 61 1.86 -5.09 1.22
CA GLN A 61 1.25 -4.99 2.55
C GLN A 61 0.23 -6.13 2.69
N PRO A 62 0.23 -6.89 3.81
CA PRO A 62 -0.81 -7.87 4.07
C PRO A 62 -2.13 -7.12 4.08
N GLN A 63 -2.96 -7.39 3.09
CA GLN A 63 -4.29 -6.81 2.99
C GLN A 63 -5.10 -7.41 4.13
N SER A 64 -5.61 -6.57 5.03
CA SER A 64 -6.58 -7.01 6.02
C SER A 64 -7.73 -7.68 5.28
N GLU A 65 -8.08 -8.90 5.68
CA GLU A 65 -9.25 -9.57 5.10
C GLU A 65 -10.45 -8.62 5.23
N SER A 66 -11.15 -8.38 4.13
CA SER A 66 -12.28 -7.46 4.14
C SER A 66 -13.30 -7.92 5.18
N ASN A 67 -13.97 -6.98 5.86
CA ASN A 67 -14.98 -7.31 6.87
C ASN A 67 -16.05 -8.27 6.37
N ALA A 68 -16.39 -8.24 5.07
CA ALA A 68 -17.34 -9.16 4.45
C ALA A 68 -16.83 -10.62 4.46
N VAL A 69 -15.54 -10.83 4.23
CA VAL A 69 -14.90 -12.15 4.25
C VAL A 69 -14.82 -12.68 5.69
N VAL A 70 -14.40 -11.83 6.64
CA VAL A 70 -14.36 -12.18 8.06
C VAL A 70 -15.76 -12.53 8.59
N LEU A 71 -16.79 -11.78 8.20
CA LEU A 71 -18.19 -12.07 8.56
C LEU A 71 -18.67 -13.40 7.97
N ALA A 72 -18.31 -13.72 6.73
CA ALA A 72 -18.66 -15.00 6.12
C ALA A 72 -17.99 -16.17 6.86
N GLN A 73 -16.71 -16.05 7.20
CA GLN A 73 -15.97 -17.05 7.97
C GLN A 73 -16.57 -17.25 9.37
N LEU A 74 -16.95 -16.17 10.07
CA LEU A 74 -17.63 -16.25 11.36
C LEU A 74 -18.97 -16.99 11.29
N LYS A 75 -19.77 -16.73 10.25
CA LYS A 75 -21.03 -17.46 10.03
C LYS A 75 -20.77 -18.94 9.82
N THR A 76 -19.80 -19.30 8.98
CA THR A 76 -19.43 -20.70 8.78
C THR A 76 -18.97 -21.37 10.07
N ILE A 77 -18.20 -20.68 10.92
CA ILE A 77 -17.81 -21.21 12.23
C ILE A 77 -19.06 -21.45 13.08
N ALA A 78 -19.96 -20.47 13.19
CA ALA A 78 -21.18 -20.57 13.98
C ALA A 78 -22.12 -21.70 13.49
N ASP A 79 -22.27 -21.86 12.18
CA ASP A 79 -23.11 -22.90 11.57
C ASP A 79 -22.59 -24.32 11.84
N ASN A 80 -21.27 -24.47 12.02
CA ASN A 80 -20.64 -25.74 12.39
C ASN A 80 -20.64 -26.00 13.91
N MET A 81 -21.15 -25.07 14.72
CA MET A 81 -21.28 -25.30 16.16
C MET A 81 -22.55 -26.07 16.46
N HIS A 82 -22.43 -27.12 17.26
CA HIS A 82 -23.57 -27.90 17.74
C HIS A 82 -23.69 -27.80 19.26
N TYR A 83 -24.91 -27.68 19.75
CA TYR A 83 -25.17 -27.64 21.18
C TYR A 83 -25.34 -29.06 21.72
N ASN A 84 -24.51 -29.45 22.70
CA ASN A 84 -24.53 -30.80 23.27
C ASN A 84 -25.33 -30.91 24.59
N GLY A 85 -26.06 -29.85 24.97
CA GLY A 85 -26.79 -29.78 26.25
C GLY A 85 -26.02 -29.13 27.41
N ARG A 86 -24.72 -28.80 27.24
CA ARG A 86 -23.93 -28.08 28.26
C ARG A 86 -23.17 -26.90 27.68
N TYR A 87 -22.53 -27.10 26.53
CA TYR A 87 -21.75 -26.09 25.84
C TYR A 87 -21.87 -26.25 24.32
N TRP A 88 -21.49 -25.20 23.60
CA TRP A 88 -21.34 -25.26 22.16
C TRP A 88 -20.05 -26.00 21.82
N GLN A 89 -20.18 -27.05 21.01
CA GLN A 89 -19.08 -27.85 20.51
C GLN A 89 -18.84 -27.56 19.03
N ILE A 90 -17.58 -27.63 18.63
CA ILE A 90 -17.16 -27.51 17.24
C ILE A 90 -16.01 -28.48 17.00
N GLU A 91 -16.06 -29.22 15.90
CA GLU A 91 -15.09 -30.29 15.62
C GLU A 91 -13.68 -29.78 15.38
N ASN A 92 -13.54 -28.57 14.83
CA ASN A 92 -12.28 -27.96 14.42
C ASN A 92 -11.80 -26.85 15.37
N LEU A 93 -12.13 -26.93 16.67
CA LEU A 93 -11.81 -25.91 17.68
C LEU A 93 -10.34 -25.43 17.64
N PRO A 94 -9.31 -26.28 17.47
CA PRO A 94 -7.93 -25.83 17.38
C PRO A 94 -7.67 -24.87 16.21
N LYS A 95 -8.24 -25.16 15.03
CA LYS A 95 -8.11 -24.31 13.83
C LYS A 95 -8.82 -22.98 14.00
N VAL A 96 -9.99 -22.99 14.65
CA VAL A 96 -10.74 -21.77 14.95
C VAL A 96 -9.99 -20.90 15.95
N ALA A 97 -9.36 -21.50 16.98
CA ALA A 97 -8.56 -20.77 17.94
C ALA A 97 -7.32 -20.12 17.31
N GLU A 98 -6.63 -20.84 16.42
CA GLU A 98 -5.50 -20.31 15.64
C GLU A 98 -5.96 -19.14 14.75
N TRP A 99 -7.07 -19.31 14.01
CA TRP A 99 -7.65 -18.23 13.21
C TRP A 99 -8.02 -17.01 14.06
N LEU A 100 -8.69 -17.18 15.20
CA LEU A 100 -9.02 -16.09 16.14
C LEU A 100 -7.76 -15.40 16.70
N SER A 101 -6.66 -16.13 16.89
CA SER A 101 -5.41 -15.54 17.37
C SER A 101 -4.76 -14.59 16.36
N SER A 102 -4.99 -14.79 15.06
CA SER A 102 -4.46 -13.90 14.01
C SER A 102 -4.99 -12.46 14.07
N PHE A 103 -6.13 -12.25 14.74
CA PHE A 103 -6.73 -10.92 14.96
C PHE A 103 -6.30 -10.28 16.29
N ARG A 104 -5.57 -11.00 17.15
CA ARG A 104 -5.06 -10.43 18.40
C ARG A 104 -3.89 -9.52 18.08
N SER A 105 -4.00 -8.26 18.47
CA SER A 105 -2.85 -7.36 18.51
C SER A 105 -1.92 -7.80 19.63
N GLU A 106 -0.62 -7.98 19.37
CA GLU A 106 0.38 -7.99 20.45
C GLU A 106 0.26 -6.63 21.17
N ASN A 107 -0.18 -6.66 22.43
CA ASN A 107 -0.13 -5.50 23.34
C ASN A 107 1.28 -5.35 23.91
#